data_AF-A0A925EG80-F1
#
_entry.id   AF-A0A925EG80-F1
#
_cell.length_a   1.000
_cell.length_b   1.000
_cell.length_c   1.000
_cell.angle_alpha   90.00
_cell.angle_beta   90.00
_cell.angle_gamma   90.00
#
_symmetry.space_group_name_H-M   'P 1'
#
loop_
_entity.id
_entity.type
_entity.pdbx_description
1 polymer ?
#
loop_
_entity_poly.entity_id
_entity_poly.type
_entity_poly.pdbx_seq_one_letter_code
_entity_poly.pdbx_strand_id
1 'polypeptide(L)' 'MNKTLFEEKWTVIRGQINAKWSLMVEYDLLKVDKAEVKFDKFVTMLQTKYGHTRQKAKEEVAKLWAEYEAKNKSKA' A
#
# COMPACT_ATOMS: atom_id res chain seq x y z
N MET A 1 -1.79 8.06 6.42
CA MET A 1 -0.53 8.20 5.66
C MET A 1 -0.75 9.19 4.51
N ASN A 2 0.22 10.06 4.24
CA ASN A 2 0.15 11.02 3.12
C ASN A 2 0.79 10.43 1.84
N LYS A 3 0.57 11.09 0.70
CA LYS A 3 1.04 10.61 -0.61
C LYS A 3 2.56 10.55 -0.70
N THR A 4 3.25 11.60 -0.26
CA THR A 4 4.71 11.73 -0.32
C THR A 4 5.41 10.61 0.45
N LEU A 5 4.99 10.35 1.69
CA LEU A 5 5.54 9.27 2.51
C LEU A 5 5.31 7.90 1.86
N PHE A 6 4.16 7.69 1.21
CA PHE A 6 3.90 6.44 0.50
C PHE A 6 4.88 6.24 -0.66
N GLU A 7 5.15 7.28 -1.46
CA GLU A 7 6.11 7.21 -2.56
C GLU A 7 7.52 6.89 -2.04
N GLU A 8 7.97 7.60 -1.01
CA GLU A 8 9.28 7.39 -0.39
C GLU A 8 9.44 5.98 0.20
N LYS A 9 8.36 5.44 0.78
CA LYS A 9 8.37 4.14 1.45
C LYS A 9 7.83 3.01 0.57
N TRP A 10 7.62 3.26 -0.72
CA TRP A 10 6.99 2.32 -1.62
C TRP A 10 7.66 0.96 -1.63
N THR A 11 8.99 0.89 -1.72
CA THR A 11 9.74 -0.38 -1.73
C THR A 11 9.45 -1.25 -0.49
N VAL A 12 9.37 -0.63 0.68
CA VAL A 12 9.09 -1.30 1.96
C VAL A 12 7.65 -1.76 2.02
N ILE A 13 6.72 -0.92 1.57
CA ILE A 13 5.29 -1.23 1.51
C ILE A 13 5.08 -2.40 0.53
N ARG A 14 5.70 -2.35 -0.65
CA ARG A 14 5.59 -3.35 -1.70
C ARG A 14 5.96 -4.75 -1.22
N GLY A 15 7.03 -4.87 -0.44
CA GLY A 15 7.44 -6.15 0.16
C GLY A 15 6.39 -6.76 1.10
N GLN A 16 5.44 -5.98 1.60
CA GLN A 16 4.39 -6.43 2.52
C GLN A 16 3.04 -6.64 1.84
N ILE A 17 2.85 -6.16 0.61
CA ILE A 17 1.54 -6.15 -0.06
C ILE A 17 0.99 -7.57 -0.20
N ASN A 18 1.78 -8.52 -0.69
CA ASN A 18 1.29 -9.88 -0.95
C ASN A 18 0.83 -10.61 0.32
N ALA A 19 1.39 -10.26 1.49
CA ALA A 19 0.98 -10.82 2.77
C ALA A 19 -0.35 -10.22 3.28
N LYS A 20 -0.65 -8.96 2.95
CA LYS A 20 -1.86 -8.25 3.41
C LYS A 20 -3.01 -8.33 2.41
N TRP A 21 -2.69 -8.31 1.12
CA TRP A 21 -3.62 -8.25 0.00
C TRP A 21 -3.26 -9.30 -1.06
N SER A 22 -3.70 -10.54 -0.85
CA SER A 22 -3.43 -11.70 -1.72
C SER A 22 -3.92 -11.59 -3.18
N LEU A 23 -4.89 -10.71 -3.49
CA LEU A 23 -5.41 -10.44 -4.83
C LEU A 23 -4.57 -9.40 -5.59
N MET A 24 -3.66 -8.71 -4.90
CA MET A 24 -2.68 -7.83 -5.51
C MET A 24 -1.49 -8.67 -5.98
N VAL A 25 -1.57 -9.18 -7.21
CA VAL A 25 -0.49 -9.99 -7.79
C VAL A 25 0.63 -9.10 -8.34
N GLU A 26 1.79 -9.70 -8.62
CA GLU A 26 2.98 -8.98 -9.11
C GLU A 26 2.69 -8.07 -10.31
N TYR A 27 1.86 -8.52 -11.24
CA TYR A 27 1.45 -7.72 -12.40
C TYR A 27 0.71 -6.43 -12.03
N ASP A 28 -0.10 -6.45 -10.97
CA ASP A 28 -0.78 -5.25 -10.47
C ASP A 28 0.21 -4.29 -9.81
N LEU A 29 1.21 -4.81 -9.09
CA LEU A 29 2.27 -4.02 -8.48
C LEU A 29 3.16 -3.33 -9.53
N LEU A 30 3.46 -4.01 -10.63
CA LEU A 30 4.17 -3.42 -11.77
C LEU A 30 3.42 -2.24 -12.39
N LYS A 31 2.08 -2.25 -12.38
CA LYS A 31 1.28 -1.10 -12.83
C LYS A 31 1.37 0.07 -11.84
N VAL A 32 1.49 -0.23 -10.55
CA VAL A 32 1.68 0.79 -9.52
C VAL A 32 3.08 1.38 -9.64
N ASP A 33 4.13 0.57 -9.83
CA ASP A 33 5.51 1.04 -10.02
C ASP A 33 5.65 2.08 -11.14
N LYS A 34 4.96 1.84 -12.26
CA LYS A 34 5.00 2.69 -13.47
C LYS A 34 4.06 3.89 -13.42
N ALA A 35 3.26 4.02 -12.37
CA ALA A 35 2.34 5.14 -12.24
C ALA A 35 3.09 6.42 -11.85
N GLU A 36 2.64 7.55 -12.40
CA GLU A 36 3.10 8.89 -12.01
C GLU A 36 2.89 9.15 -10.51
N VAL A 37 1.73 8.72 -9.99
CA VAL A 37 1.40 8.76 -8.57
C VAL A 37 1.00 7.35 -8.12
N LYS A 38 1.94 6.63 -7.51
CA LYS A 38 1.77 5.24 -7.04
C LYS A 38 0.68 5.16 -5.99
N PHE A 39 0.60 6.13 -5.07
CA PHE A 39 -0.43 6.12 -4.03
C PHE A 39 -1.85 6.09 -4.61
N ASP A 40 -2.16 6.97 -5.56
CA ASP A 40 -3.49 7.03 -6.17
C ASP A 40 -3.76 5.79 -7.02
N LYS A 41 -2.76 5.27 -7.73
CA LYS A 41 -2.89 4.01 -8.47
C LYS A 41 -3.17 2.84 -7.53
N PHE A 42 -2.41 2.71 -6.45
CA PHE A 42 -2.55 1.63 -5.47
C PHE A 42 -3.91 1.66 -4.79
N VAL A 43 -4.37 2.83 -4.36
CA VAL A 43 -5.71 3.03 -3.80
C VAL A 43 -6.77 2.57 -4.80
N THR A 44 -6.67 2.98 -6.06
CA THR A 44 -7.60 2.53 -7.11
C THR A 44 -7.60 1.01 -7.27
N MET A 45 -6.44 0.36 -7.23
CA MET A 45 -6.36 -1.10 -7.30
C MET A 45 -7.07 -1.79 -6.12
N LEU A 46 -6.92 -1.27 -4.90
CA LEU A 46 -7.65 -1.77 -3.74
C LEU A 46 -9.17 -1.63 -3.90
N GLN A 47 -9.63 -0.53 -4.50
CA GLN A 47 -11.06 -0.37 -4.81
C GLN A 47 -11.54 -1.42 -5.81
N THR A 48 -10.81 -1.63 -6.91
CA THR A 48 -11.22 -2.56 -7.97
C THR A 48 -11.13 -4.02 -7.55
N LYS A 49 -10.10 -4.41 -6.81
CA LYS A 49 -9.84 -5.82 -6.46
C LYS A 49 -10.63 -6.27 -5.23
N TYR A 50 -10.87 -5.37 -4.29
CA TYR A 50 -11.49 -5.70 -3.00
C TYR A 50 -12.83 -4.99 -2.76
N GLY A 51 -13.27 -4.12 -3.67
CA GLY A 51 -14.51 -3.37 -3.49
C GLY A 51 -14.44 -2.27 -2.43
N HIS A 52 -13.22 -1.84 -2.05
CA HIS A 52 -13.07 -0.82 -1.01
C HIS A 52 -13.59 0.54 -1.50
N THR A 53 -14.14 1.34 -0.59
CA THR A 53 -14.26 2.77 -0.84
C THR A 53 -12.88 3.40 -0.87
N ARG A 54 -12.73 4.55 -1.54
CA ARG A 54 -11.44 5.27 -1.57
C ARG A 54 -10.93 5.59 -0.17
N GLN A 55 -11.83 5.95 0.75
CA GLN A 55 -11.48 6.19 2.15
C GLN A 55 -10.95 4.91 2.81
N LYS A 56 -11.69 3.80 2.71
CA LYS A 56 -11.27 2.53 3.30
C LYS A 56 -9.94 2.03 2.76
N ALA A 57 -9.70 2.18 1.46
CA ALA A 57 -8.41 1.84 0.86
C ALA A 57 -7.25 2.68 1.44
N LYS A 58 -7.44 3.98 1.65
CA LYS A 58 -6.43 4.85 2.30
C LYS A 58 -6.20 4.47 3.76
N GLU A 59 -7.25 4.12 4.50
CA GLU A 59 -7.15 3.67 5.88
C GLU A 59 -6.37 2.36 6.00
N GLU A 60 -6.62 1.38 5.13
CA GLU A 60 -5.89 0.11 5.11
C GLU A 60 -4.40 0.30 4.83
N VAL A 61 -4.07 1.20 3.89
CA VAL A 61 -2.67 1.58 3.61
C VAL A 61 -2.02 2.24 4.83
N ALA A 62 -2.73 3.15 5.50
CA ALA A 62 -2.23 3.79 6.72
C ALA A 62 -2.04 2.79 7.86
N LYS A 63 -2.97 1.83 7.99
CA LYS A 63 -2.91 0.76 8.99
C LYS A 63 -1.71 -0.15 8.76
N LEU A 64 -1.44 -0.56 7.52
CA LEU A 64 -0.25 -1.35 7.18
C LEU A 64 1.03 -0.62 7.61
N TRP A 65 1.13 0.68 7.33
CA TRP A 65 2.30 1.47 7.70
C TRP A 65 2.47 1.58 9.22
N ALA A 66 1.38 1.87 9.95
CA ALA A 66 1.41 1.94 11.41
C ALA A 66 1.79 0.60 12.05
N GLU A 67 1.26 -0.52 11.53
CA GLU A 67 1.62 -1.88 11.97
C GLU A 67 3.12 -2.16 11.73
N TYR A 68 3.67 -1.73 10.59
CA TYR A 68 5.09 -1.86 10.28
C TYR A 68 5.98 -1.02 11.22
N GLU A 69 5.64 0.25 11.44
CA GLU A 69 6.39 1.12 12.35
C GLU A 69 6.37 0.61 13.78
N ALA A 70 5.21 0.16 14.27
CA ALA A 70 5.08 -0.40 15.62
C ALA A 70 5.96 -1.64 15.82
N LYS A 71 5.99 -2.56 14.84
CA LYS A 71 6.82 -3.78 14.88
C LYS A 71 8.32 -3.50 14.84
N ASN A 72 8.74 -2.41 14.19
CA ASN A 72 10.16 -2.07 14.09
C ASN A 72 10.63 -1.22 15.28
N LYS A 73 9.77 -0.37 15.85
CA LYS A 73 10.07 0.35 17.10
C LYS A 73 10.23 -0.59 18.29
N SER A 74 9.52 -1.73 18.33
CA SER A 74 9.69 -2.71 19.39
C SER A 74 10.94 -3.59 19.25
N LYS A 75 11.69 -3.45 18.15
CA LYS A 75 12.92 -4.19 17.87
C LYS A 75 14.19 -3.34 18.02
N ALA A 76 14.04 -2.06 18.33
CA ALA A 76 15.10 -1.11 18.63
C ALA A 76 15.13 -0.83 20.13
#